data_AF-A0A953ZBA9-F1
#
_entry.id   AF-A0A953ZBA9-F1
#
_cell.length_a   1.000
_cell.length_b   1.000
_cell.length_c   1.000
_cell.angle_alpha   90.00
_cell.angle_beta   90.00
_cell.angle_gamma   90.00
#
_symmetry.space_group_name_H-M   'P 1'
#
loop_
_entity.id
_entity.type
_entity.pdbx_description
1 polymer ?
#
loop_
_entity_poly.entity_id
_entity_poly.type
_entity_poly.pdbx_seq_one_letter_code
_entity_poly.pdbx_strand_id
1 'polypeptide(L)'
;MRGSHVPRPGRALAWAASCIVLGCAVDTREFDEPALDRALHDATGYHLRASGEDEVTMPPGVDVDDGVDVGEAVAIALWNNPDFATSLAEVGLSRARLAESGLLANPVFSVLFPIGPKQLEMSLTLPIETILERPARVAAARAECERLGANFLQHGLDVVRDVRLAAVDWELAGVREDLATRQQVLAEGFATAAERRFEGGDATGAEVD
;
A
#
# COMPACT_ATOMS: atom_id res chain seq x y z
N MET A 1 4.35 69.66 9.55
CA MET A 1 4.19 68.57 10.55
C MET A 1 3.83 67.28 9.81
N ARG A 2 4.81 66.43 9.50
CA ARG A 2 4.60 65.04 9.04
C ARG A 2 5.76 64.23 9.63
N GLY A 3 5.48 63.53 10.72
CA GLY A 3 6.46 62.70 11.42
C GLY A 3 6.66 61.39 10.65
N SER A 4 7.88 61.19 10.16
CA SER A 4 8.34 59.92 9.60
C SER A 4 8.58 58.92 10.73
N HIS A 5 7.72 57.90 10.84
CA HIS A 5 7.97 56.74 11.68
C HIS A 5 9.07 55.88 11.06
N VAL A 6 10.29 56.01 11.60
CA VAL A 6 11.39 55.08 11.34
C VAL A 6 11.16 53.83 12.20
N PRO A 7 10.93 52.64 11.63
CA PRO A 7 10.80 51.41 12.42
C PRO A 7 12.17 51.04 13.01
N ARG A 8 12.21 50.88 14.34
CA ARG A 8 13.42 50.48 15.07
C ARG A 8 13.85 49.06 14.65
N PRO A 9 15.10 48.85 14.19
CA PRO A 9 15.56 47.57 13.61
C PRO A 9 15.52 46.40 14.62
N GLY A 10 15.53 46.67 15.92
CA GLY A 10 15.48 45.64 16.97
C GLY A 10 14.15 44.88 17.05
N ARG A 11 13.04 45.44 16.55
CA ARG A 11 11.74 44.74 16.55
C ARG A 11 11.61 43.77 15.38
N ALA A 12 12.16 44.07 14.21
CA ALA A 12 12.10 43.17 13.06
C ALA A 12 12.93 41.88 13.28
N LEU A 13 14.08 41.99 13.96
CA LEU A 13 14.95 40.85 14.27
C LEU A 13 14.30 39.84 15.25
N ALA A 14 13.54 40.35 16.23
CA ALA A 14 12.86 39.51 17.22
C ALA A 14 11.70 38.69 16.61
N TRP A 15 11.01 39.23 15.61
CA TRP A 15 9.93 38.52 14.90
C TRP A 15 10.48 37.44 13.96
N ALA A 16 11.62 37.71 13.30
CA ALA A 16 12.33 36.71 12.50
C ALA A 16 12.83 35.54 13.37
N ALA A 17 13.38 35.83 14.55
CA ALA A 17 13.83 34.79 15.50
C ALA A 17 12.67 33.93 16.03
N SER A 18 11.49 34.51 16.26
CA SER A 18 10.31 33.77 16.70
C SER A 18 9.75 32.81 15.63
N CYS A 19 9.92 33.13 14.33
CA CYS A 19 9.50 32.25 13.23
C CYS A 19 10.47 31.06 13.04
N ILE A 20 11.71 31.16 13.51
CA ILE A 20 12.67 30.05 13.49
C ILE A 20 12.33 29.01 14.57
N VAL A 21 11.73 29.43 15.69
CA VAL A 21 11.34 28.54 16.80
C VAL A 21 9.96 27.93 16.60
N LEU A 22 9.07 28.59 15.86
CA LEU A 22 7.80 28.01 15.40
C LEU A 22 8.08 27.09 14.21
N GLY A 23 8.60 25.89 14.51
CA GLY A 23 8.87 24.87 13.51
C GLY A 23 7.63 24.62 12.66
N CYS A 24 7.76 24.81 11.35
CA CYS A 24 6.77 24.35 10.38
C CYS A 24 6.58 22.85 10.60
N ALA A 25 5.43 22.43 11.16
CA ALA A 25 5.09 21.03 11.27
C ALA A 25 4.89 20.46 9.86
N VAL A 26 5.51 19.32 9.58
CA VAL A 26 5.30 18.61 8.32
C VAL A 26 3.89 18.04 8.34
N ASP A 27 3.10 18.37 7.32
CA ASP A 27 1.76 17.79 7.16
C ASP A 27 1.87 16.40 6.54
N THR A 28 1.42 15.40 7.30
CA THR A 28 1.39 13.98 6.90
C THR A 28 -0.03 13.48 6.64
N ARG A 29 -1.06 14.32 6.80
CA ARG A 29 -2.48 13.91 6.74
C ARG A 29 -2.91 13.32 5.41
N GLU A 30 -2.23 13.71 4.34
CA GLU A 30 -2.42 13.20 2.99
C GLU A 30 -2.15 11.70 2.88
N PHE A 31 -1.31 11.15 3.76
CA PHE A 31 -0.90 9.74 3.78
C PHE A 31 -1.49 8.95 4.96
N ASP A 32 -2.49 9.52 5.65
CA ASP A 32 -3.20 8.83 6.72
C ASP A 32 -4.13 7.76 6.13
N GLU A 33 -4.42 6.72 6.94
CA GLU A 33 -5.31 5.62 6.56
C GLU A 33 -6.67 6.06 5.99
N PRO A 34 -7.37 7.08 6.53
CA PRO A 34 -8.63 7.57 5.93
C PRO A 34 -8.46 8.30 4.59
N ALA A 35 -7.26 8.79 4.28
CA ALA A 35 -6.97 9.37 2.97
C ALA A 35 -6.68 8.27 1.94
N LEU A 36 -5.94 7.23 2.34
CA LEU A 36 -5.67 6.06 1.52
C LEU A 36 -6.94 5.24 1.26
N ASP A 37 -7.80 5.07 2.26
CA ASP A 37 -9.11 4.38 2.11
C ASP A 37 -9.97 5.08 1.06
N ARG A 38 -10.09 6.42 1.14
CA ARG A 38 -10.83 7.19 0.13
C ARG A 38 -10.23 7.04 -1.26
N ALA A 39 -8.91 7.14 -1.38
CA ALA A 39 -8.25 6.99 -2.68
C ALA A 39 -8.43 5.58 -3.28
N LEU A 40 -8.40 4.55 -2.44
CA LEU A 40 -8.67 3.16 -2.84
C LEU A 40 -10.14 2.99 -3.25
N HIS A 41 -11.07 3.52 -2.47
CA HIS A 41 -12.49 3.46 -2.75
C HIS A 41 -12.84 4.19 -4.06
N ASP A 42 -12.29 5.37 -4.28
CA ASP A 42 -12.48 6.13 -5.52
C ASP A 42 -11.95 5.37 -6.75
N ALA A 43 -10.87 4.61 -6.60
CA ALA A 43 -10.25 3.85 -7.69
C ALA A 43 -10.89 2.47 -7.94
N THR A 44 -11.35 1.79 -6.89
CA THR A 44 -11.76 0.37 -6.94
C THR A 44 -13.21 0.12 -6.55
N GLY A 45 -13.82 1.02 -5.78
CA GLY A 45 -15.13 0.86 -5.14
C GLY A 45 -15.10 0.13 -3.79
N TYR A 46 -13.94 -0.34 -3.33
CA TYR A 46 -13.80 -1.14 -2.10
C TYR A 46 -13.07 -0.37 -1.00
N HIS A 47 -13.35 -0.73 0.25
CA HIS A 47 -12.74 -0.13 1.43
C HIS A 47 -11.59 -0.96 1.99
N LEU A 48 -10.66 -0.27 2.65
CA LEU A 48 -9.61 -0.88 3.45
C LEU A 48 -10.20 -1.64 4.65
N ARG A 49 -9.48 -2.70 5.05
CA ARG A 49 -9.69 -3.37 6.33
C ARG A 49 -9.26 -2.45 7.46
N ALA A 50 -10.01 -2.42 8.56
CA ALA A 50 -9.63 -1.67 9.75
C ALA A 50 -8.31 -2.21 10.35
N SER A 51 -7.40 -1.30 10.70
CA SER A 51 -6.14 -1.68 11.35
C SER A 51 -6.35 -2.34 12.73
N GLY A 52 -5.70 -3.49 12.96
CA GLY A 52 -5.65 -4.17 14.26
C GLY A 52 -6.24 -5.58 14.31
N GLU A 53 -6.74 -6.10 13.19
CA GLU A 53 -7.29 -7.46 13.10
C GLU A 53 -6.25 -8.39 12.46
N ASP A 54 -5.58 -9.22 13.27
CA ASP A 54 -4.53 -10.13 12.78
C ASP A 54 -5.08 -11.44 12.17
N GLU A 55 -6.38 -11.68 12.30
CA GLU A 55 -7.04 -12.89 11.81
C GLU A 55 -7.69 -12.68 10.43
N VAL A 56 -7.77 -13.76 9.65
CA VAL A 56 -8.51 -13.76 8.37
C VAL A 56 -9.95 -13.38 8.66
N THR A 57 -10.36 -12.22 8.16
CA THR A 57 -11.65 -11.62 8.49
C THR A 57 -12.43 -11.40 7.21
N MET A 58 -13.72 -11.70 7.26
CA MET A 58 -14.63 -11.48 6.14
C MET A 58 -15.06 -10.01 6.07
N PRO A 59 -15.09 -9.40 4.88
CA PRO A 59 -15.65 -8.07 4.71
C PRO A 59 -17.14 -8.02 5.09
N PRO A 60 -17.65 -6.88 5.58
CA PRO A 60 -19.06 -6.75 5.91
C PRO A 60 -19.93 -6.92 4.66
N GLY A 61 -20.96 -7.77 4.78
CA GLY A 61 -21.92 -8.02 3.71
C GLY A 61 -21.53 -9.11 2.72
N VAL A 62 -20.42 -9.82 2.96
CA VAL A 62 -20.06 -11.03 2.22
C VAL A 62 -20.64 -12.25 2.94
N ASP A 63 -21.44 -13.04 2.22
CA ASP A 63 -21.85 -14.38 2.64
C ASP A 63 -21.14 -15.40 1.75
N VAL A 64 -20.55 -16.43 2.35
CA VAL A 64 -19.85 -17.49 1.59
C VAL A 64 -20.73 -18.73 1.43
N ASP A 65 -21.83 -18.81 2.19
CA ASP A 65 -22.70 -19.98 2.23
C ASP A 65 -23.68 -20.04 1.03
N ASP A 66 -23.98 -18.89 0.39
CA ASP A 66 -24.81 -18.80 -0.82
C ASP A 66 -24.01 -18.83 -2.13
N GLY A 67 -22.68 -18.89 -2.02
CA GLY A 67 -21.73 -18.92 -3.12
C GLY A 67 -21.11 -17.55 -3.36
N VAL A 68 -19.82 -17.54 -3.70
CA VAL A 68 -19.03 -16.31 -3.77
C VAL A 68 -19.16 -15.67 -5.15
N ASP A 69 -19.67 -14.44 -5.20
CA ASP A 69 -19.66 -13.63 -6.41
C ASP A 69 -18.27 -13.01 -6.69
N VAL A 70 -18.05 -12.51 -7.91
CA VAL A 70 -16.74 -11.93 -8.29
C VAL A 70 -16.39 -10.68 -7.46
N GLY A 71 -17.38 -9.88 -7.08
CA GLY A 71 -17.19 -8.70 -6.24
C GLY A 71 -16.85 -9.05 -4.79
N GLU A 72 -17.51 -10.05 -4.23
CA GLU A 72 -17.23 -10.63 -2.92
C GLU A 72 -15.85 -11.25 -2.89
N ALA A 73 -15.47 -12.01 -3.93
CA ALA A 73 -14.11 -12.54 -4.08
C ALA A 73 -13.06 -11.42 -4.09
N VAL A 74 -13.35 -10.30 -4.78
CA VAL A 74 -12.48 -9.12 -4.80
C VAL A 74 -12.38 -8.48 -3.41
N ALA A 75 -13.51 -8.31 -2.70
CA ALA A 75 -13.54 -7.75 -1.36
C ALA A 75 -12.73 -8.62 -0.37
N ILE A 76 -12.95 -9.95 -0.40
CA ILE A 76 -12.21 -10.92 0.41
C ILE A 76 -10.71 -10.82 0.10
N ALA A 77 -10.34 -10.78 -1.18
CA ALA A 77 -8.95 -10.73 -1.60
C ALA A 77 -8.28 -9.43 -1.16
N LEU A 78 -8.89 -8.26 -1.37
CA LEU A 78 -8.34 -6.98 -0.92
C LEU A 78 -8.13 -6.93 0.60
N TRP A 79 -9.00 -7.57 1.37
CA TRP A 79 -8.91 -7.60 2.84
C TRP A 79 -7.84 -8.56 3.37
N ASN A 80 -7.61 -9.68 2.68
CA ASN A 80 -6.79 -10.78 3.18
C ASN A 80 -5.49 -11.00 2.38
N ASN A 81 -5.20 -10.17 1.37
CA ASN A 81 -3.96 -10.30 0.60
C ASN A 81 -2.75 -9.75 1.39
N PRO A 82 -1.71 -10.58 1.65
CA PRO A 82 -0.55 -10.18 2.44
C PRO A 82 0.36 -9.16 1.72
N ASP A 83 0.46 -9.21 0.40
CA ASP A 83 1.27 -8.27 -0.39
C ASP A 83 0.63 -6.88 -0.37
N PHE A 84 -0.71 -6.83 -0.45
CA PHE A 84 -1.46 -5.59 -0.32
C PHE A 84 -1.34 -4.99 1.10
N ALA A 85 -1.47 -5.81 2.14
CA ALA A 85 -1.25 -5.39 3.53
C ALA A 85 0.18 -4.87 3.77
N THR A 86 1.18 -5.54 3.19
CA THR A 86 2.59 -5.09 3.24
C THR A 86 2.76 -3.71 2.61
N SER A 87 2.12 -3.49 1.45
CA SER A 87 2.17 -2.21 0.75
C SER A 87 1.56 -1.06 1.58
N LEU A 88 0.44 -1.31 2.26
CA LEU A 88 -0.15 -0.35 3.19
C LEU A 88 0.79 -0.05 4.37
N ALA A 89 1.43 -1.08 4.93
CA ALA A 89 2.39 -0.92 6.02
C ALA A 89 3.64 -0.12 5.60
N GLU A 90 4.12 -0.29 4.36
CA GLU A 90 5.21 0.50 3.79
C GLU A 90 4.85 1.99 3.70
N VAL A 91 3.63 2.32 3.28
CA VAL A 91 3.15 3.71 3.29
C VAL A 91 3.14 4.24 4.73
N GLY A 92 2.62 3.47 5.68
CA GLY A 92 2.62 3.84 7.11
C GLY A 92 4.02 4.11 7.67
N LEU A 93 5.00 3.28 7.32
CA LEU A 93 6.40 3.47 7.71
C LEU A 93 7.01 4.70 7.03
N SER A 94 6.74 4.93 5.75
CA SER A 94 7.23 6.10 5.02
C SER A 94 6.68 7.40 5.61
N ARG A 95 5.39 7.41 5.99
CA ARG A 95 4.75 8.53 6.69
C ARG A 95 5.44 8.83 8.02
N ALA A 96 5.80 7.80 8.78
CA ALA A 96 6.56 7.97 10.02
C ALA A 96 7.94 8.61 9.76
N ARG A 97 8.64 8.19 8.69
CA ARG A 97 9.92 8.81 8.27
C ARG A 97 9.76 10.25 7.81
N LEU A 98 8.64 10.59 7.15
CA LEU A 98 8.32 11.97 6.78
C LEU A 98 8.08 12.84 8.02
N ALA A 99 7.34 12.33 9.00
CA ALA A 99 7.14 13.00 10.29
C ALA A 99 8.50 13.22 11.01
N GLU A 100 9.32 12.17 11.07
CA GLU A 100 10.66 12.22 11.69
C GLU A 100 11.59 13.22 10.99
N SER A 101 11.59 13.24 9.65
CA SER A 101 12.38 14.19 8.85
C SER A 101 11.98 15.65 9.09
N GLY A 102 10.73 15.87 9.52
CA GLY A 102 10.23 17.17 9.92
C GLY A 102 10.70 17.63 11.30
N LEU A 103 11.23 16.74 12.15
CA LEU A 103 11.66 17.09 13.51
C LEU A 103 12.95 17.92 13.50
N LEU A 104 13.00 18.92 14.37
CA LEU A 104 14.20 19.71 14.57
C LEU A 104 15.16 18.95 15.50
N ALA A 105 16.46 18.94 15.17
CA ALA A 105 17.46 18.37 16.06
C ALA A 105 17.50 19.13 17.39
N ASN A 106 17.47 18.39 18.50
CA ASN A 106 17.46 18.97 19.84
C ASN A 106 18.84 19.59 20.16
N PRO A 107 18.93 20.87 20.56
CA PRO A 107 20.20 21.46 20.98
C PRO A 107 20.73 20.76 22.24
N VAL A 108 22.05 20.55 22.29
CA VAL A 108 22.70 19.95 23.46
C VAL A 108 23.28 21.06 24.32
N PHE A 109 22.77 21.18 25.54
CA PHE A 109 23.32 22.06 26.56
C PHE A 109 24.05 21.23 27.61
N SER A 110 25.33 21.46 27.80
CA SER A 110 26.15 20.76 28.78
C SER A 110 26.81 21.73 29.75
N VAL A 111 26.75 21.37 31.03
CA VAL A 111 27.36 22.12 32.12
C VAL A 111 28.36 21.20 32.81
N LEU A 112 29.63 21.59 32.82
CA LEU A 112 30.66 20.92 33.60
C LEU A 112 30.78 21.60 34.96
N PHE A 113 30.36 20.89 36.00
CA PHE A 113 30.52 21.35 37.37
C PHE A 113 31.99 21.18 37.81
N PRO A 114 32.61 22.22 38.38
CA PRO A 114 34.00 22.16 38.79
C PRO A 114 34.17 21.30 40.05
N ILE A 115 35.03 20.28 39.96
CA ILE A 115 35.56 19.54 41.11
C ILE A 115 37.06 19.85 41.20
N GLY A 116 37.47 20.66 42.18
CA GLY A 116 38.84 21.15 42.32
C GLY A 116 39.08 22.51 41.65
N PRO A 117 40.30 22.82 41.14
CA PRO A 117 40.65 24.16 40.61
C PRO A 117 40.09 24.46 39.20
N LYS A 118 39.25 23.58 38.64
CA LYS A 118 38.61 23.80 37.33
C LYS A 118 37.54 24.88 37.42
N GLN A 119 37.34 25.62 36.33
CA GLN A 119 36.28 26.63 36.21
C GLN A 119 34.97 25.97 35.76
N LEU A 120 33.85 26.59 36.10
CA LEU A 120 32.53 26.23 35.58
C LEU A 120 32.54 26.44 34.05
N GLU A 121 32.22 25.39 33.30
CA GLU A 121 32.12 25.45 31.84
C GLU A 121 30.68 25.17 31.43
N MET A 122 30.14 26.02 30.55
CA MET A 122 28.80 25.89 30.00
C MET A 122 28.95 25.94 28.48
N SER A 123 28.48 24.90 27.79
CA SER A 123 28.56 24.80 26.34
C SER A 123 27.18 24.51 25.75
N LEU A 124 26.87 25.18 24.65
CA LEU A 124 25.66 24.99 23.86
C LEU A 124 26.07 24.56 22.45
N THR A 125 25.66 23.37 22.05
CA THR A 125 25.91 22.84 20.71
C THR A 125 24.63 22.94 19.89
N LEU A 126 24.68 23.79 18.85
CA LEU A 126 23.59 23.99 17.89
C LEU A 126 23.95 23.30 16.57
N PRO A 127 23.15 22.35 16.07
CA PRO A 127 23.42 21.66 14.80
C PRO A 127 22.90 22.47 13.60
N ILE A 128 23.60 23.56 13.24
CA ILE A 128 23.16 24.51 12.20
C ILE A 128 23.01 23.82 10.84
N GLU A 129 23.89 22.87 10.53
CA GLU A 129 23.91 22.10 9.30
C GLU A 129 22.59 21.33 9.13
N THR A 130 22.08 20.72 10.20
CA THR A 130 20.82 19.95 10.15
C THR A 130 19.60 20.83 9.90
N ILE A 131 19.63 22.08 10.37
CA ILE A 131 18.57 23.06 10.12
C ILE A 131 18.56 23.46 8.65
N LEU A 132 19.74 23.63 8.04
CA LEU A 132 19.89 24.01 6.63
C LEU A 132 19.52 22.85 5.68
N GLU A 133 19.83 21.62 6.04
CA GLU A 133 19.52 20.42 5.24
C GLU A 133 18.07 19.93 5.40
N ARG A 134 17.38 20.35 6.47
CA ARG A 134 15.99 19.98 6.76
C ARG A 134 15.04 20.06 5.56
N PRO A 135 14.93 21.18 4.81
CA PRO A 135 13.98 21.27 3.70
C PRO A 135 14.23 20.21 2.63
N ALA A 136 15.49 19.93 2.29
CA ALA A 136 15.83 18.89 1.32
C ALA A 136 15.46 17.50 1.83
N ARG A 137 15.71 17.22 3.11
CA ARG A 137 15.34 15.95 3.77
C ARG A 137 13.83 15.72 3.78
N VAL A 138 13.05 16.74 4.13
CA VAL A 138 11.59 16.68 4.12
C VAL A 138 11.07 16.48 2.70
N ALA A 139 11.60 17.19 1.71
CA ALA A 139 11.20 17.04 0.31
C ALA A 139 11.47 15.62 -0.21
N ALA A 140 12.63 15.05 0.11
CA ALA A 140 12.97 13.67 -0.26
C ALA A 140 12.03 12.65 0.41
N ALA A 141 11.77 12.80 1.71
CA ALA A 141 10.86 11.91 2.44
C ALA A 141 9.41 12.01 1.93
N ARG A 142 8.96 13.20 1.53
CA ARG A 142 7.62 13.41 0.95
C ARG A 142 7.50 12.74 -0.41
N ALA A 143 8.48 12.91 -1.30
CA ALA A 143 8.48 12.26 -2.60
C ALA A 143 8.43 10.73 -2.50
N GLU A 144 9.09 10.16 -1.49
CA GLU A 144 9.03 8.73 -1.21
C GLU A 144 7.65 8.28 -0.70
N CYS A 145 7.00 9.05 0.17
CA CYS A 145 5.62 8.78 0.60
C CYS A 145 4.64 8.82 -0.58
N GLU A 146 4.78 9.82 -1.47
CA GLU A 146 3.95 9.95 -2.67
C GLU A 146 4.14 8.74 -3.61
N ARG A 147 5.40 8.31 -3.80
CA ARG A 147 5.72 7.12 -4.60
C ARG A 147 5.10 5.84 -4.01
N LEU A 148 5.22 5.64 -2.70
CA LEU A 148 4.67 4.46 -2.03
C LEU A 148 3.14 4.50 -2.01
N GLY A 149 2.52 5.67 -1.85
CA GLY A 149 1.08 5.84 -1.94
C GLY A 149 0.53 5.48 -3.33
N ALA A 150 1.21 5.90 -4.40
CA ALA A 150 0.86 5.52 -5.76
C ALA A 150 1.01 4.01 -6.01
N ASN A 151 2.09 3.40 -5.51
CA ASN A 151 2.28 1.95 -5.60
C ASN A 151 1.21 1.16 -4.85
N PHE A 152 0.80 1.62 -3.67
CA PHE A 152 -0.29 1.01 -2.91
C PHE A 152 -1.60 0.98 -3.72
N LEU A 153 -1.96 2.09 -4.37
CA LEU A 153 -3.15 2.13 -5.23
C LEU A 153 -3.04 1.19 -6.43
N GLN A 154 -1.86 1.14 -7.04
CA GLN A 154 -1.61 0.23 -8.16
C GLN A 154 -1.75 -1.24 -7.74
N HIS A 155 -1.19 -1.62 -6.59
CA HIS A 155 -1.37 -2.97 -6.05
C HIS A 155 -2.84 -3.29 -5.76
N GLY A 156 -3.62 -2.33 -5.26
CA GLY A 156 -5.07 -2.50 -5.10
C GLY A 156 -5.77 -2.82 -6.43
N LEU A 157 -5.44 -2.09 -7.50
CA LEU A 157 -5.97 -2.36 -8.84
C LEU A 157 -5.50 -3.71 -9.41
N ASP A 158 -4.25 -4.09 -9.15
CA ASP A 158 -3.68 -5.36 -9.57
C ASP A 158 -4.42 -6.53 -8.90
N VAL A 159 -4.70 -6.45 -7.59
CA VAL A 159 -5.50 -7.46 -6.88
C VAL A 159 -6.90 -7.60 -7.49
N VAL A 160 -7.58 -6.49 -7.76
CA VAL A 160 -8.91 -6.51 -8.41
C VAL A 160 -8.84 -7.18 -9.78
N ARG A 161 -7.82 -6.85 -10.58
CA ARG A 161 -7.60 -7.46 -11.90
C ARG A 161 -7.36 -8.96 -11.77
N ASP A 162 -6.46 -9.37 -10.89
CA ASP A 162 -6.01 -10.75 -10.78
C ASP A 162 -7.14 -11.68 -10.30
N VAL A 163 -7.99 -11.21 -9.37
CA VAL A 163 -9.19 -11.95 -8.95
C VAL A 163 -10.18 -12.12 -10.10
N ARG A 164 -10.43 -11.05 -10.88
CA ARG A 164 -11.33 -11.13 -12.04
C ARG A 164 -10.82 -12.09 -13.10
N LEU A 165 -9.51 -12.10 -13.36
CA LEU A 165 -8.89 -13.06 -14.28
C LEU A 165 -9.01 -14.49 -13.75
N ALA A 166 -8.73 -14.70 -12.46
CA ALA A 166 -8.87 -16.01 -11.83
C ALA A 166 -10.31 -16.54 -11.88
N ALA A 167 -11.31 -15.68 -11.73
CA ALA A 167 -12.72 -16.07 -11.88
C ALA A 167 -13.05 -16.55 -13.30
N VAL A 168 -12.59 -15.82 -14.33
CA VAL A 168 -12.77 -16.22 -15.73
C VAL A 168 -12.03 -17.52 -16.04
N ASP A 169 -10.81 -17.69 -15.52
CA ASP A 169 -10.03 -18.91 -15.69
C ASP A 169 -10.70 -20.12 -15.04
N TRP A 170 -11.34 -19.92 -13.88
CA TRP A 170 -12.12 -20.96 -13.20
C TRP A 170 -13.34 -21.40 -14.02
N GLU A 171 -14.13 -20.45 -14.55
CA GLU A 171 -15.26 -20.76 -15.45
C GLU A 171 -14.78 -21.51 -16.70
N LEU A 172 -13.69 -21.05 -17.31
CA LEU A 172 -13.11 -21.67 -18.49
C LEU A 172 -12.61 -23.09 -18.21
N ALA A 173 -12.04 -23.34 -17.03
CA ALA A 173 -11.64 -24.68 -16.61
C ALA A 173 -12.83 -25.64 -16.55
N GLY A 174 -13.97 -25.21 -16.00
CA GLY A 174 -15.19 -26.00 -15.96
C GLY A 174 -15.73 -26.35 -17.36
N VAL A 175 -15.73 -25.38 -18.29
CA VAL A 175 -16.14 -25.63 -19.68
C VAL A 175 -15.22 -26.63 -20.37
N ARG A 176 -13.90 -26.53 -20.14
CA ARG A 176 -12.92 -27.47 -20.71
C ARG A 176 -13.09 -28.89 -20.18
N GLU A 177 -13.40 -29.03 -18.89
CA GLU A 177 -13.69 -30.31 -18.27
C GLU A 177 -14.89 -30.98 -18.94
N ASP A 178 -16.02 -30.28 -19.05
CA ASP A 178 -17.25 -30.79 -19.67
C ASP A 178 -17.05 -31.15 -21.16
N LEU A 179 -16.29 -30.34 -21.91
CA LEU A 179 -15.94 -30.67 -23.29
C LEU A 179 -15.05 -31.92 -23.38
N ALA A 180 -14.05 -32.06 -22.50
CA ALA A 180 -13.19 -33.23 -22.45
C ALA A 180 -13.99 -34.50 -22.13
N THR A 181 -14.91 -34.44 -21.17
CA THR A 181 -15.81 -35.55 -20.84
C THR A 181 -16.66 -35.96 -22.04
N ARG A 182 -17.24 -34.99 -22.76
CA ARG A 182 -18.04 -35.29 -23.97
C ARG A 182 -17.20 -35.91 -25.08
N GLN A 183 -15.98 -35.42 -25.29
CA GLN A 183 -15.07 -35.99 -26.28
C GLN A 183 -14.71 -37.44 -25.93
N GLN A 184 -14.46 -37.73 -24.66
CA GLN A 184 -14.20 -39.09 -24.19
C GLN A 184 -15.38 -40.01 -24.47
N VAL A 185 -16.61 -39.61 -24.12
CA VAL A 185 -17.83 -40.41 -24.37
C VAL A 185 -18.03 -40.68 -25.86
N LEU A 186 -17.79 -39.68 -26.73
CA LEU A 186 -17.90 -39.85 -28.18
C LEU A 186 -16.82 -40.83 -28.71
N ALA A 187 -15.59 -40.71 -28.22
CA ALA A 187 -14.49 -41.61 -28.60
C ALA A 187 -14.79 -43.06 -28.18
N GLU A 188 -15.28 -43.29 -26.97
CA GLU A 188 -15.71 -44.60 -26.49
C GLU A 188 -16.86 -45.17 -27.34
N GLY A 189 -17.80 -44.32 -27.75
CA GLY A 189 -18.88 -44.68 -28.67
C GLY A 189 -18.36 -45.12 -30.05
N PHE A 190 -17.38 -44.42 -30.60
CA PHE A 190 -16.74 -44.79 -31.87
C PHE A 190 -15.96 -46.10 -31.77
N ALA A 191 -15.17 -46.28 -30.70
CA ALA A 191 -14.42 -47.51 -30.46
C ALA A 191 -15.37 -48.72 -30.36
N THR A 192 -16.45 -48.59 -29.59
CA THR A 192 -17.47 -49.65 -29.44
C THR A 192 -18.14 -50.00 -30.78
N ALA A 193 -18.43 -48.98 -31.61
CA ALA A 193 -19.05 -49.20 -32.92
C ALA A 193 -18.09 -49.85 -33.93
N ALA A 194 -16.81 -49.48 -33.88
CA ALA A 194 -15.76 -50.08 -34.71
C ALA A 194 -15.54 -51.55 -34.34
N GLU A 195 -15.47 -51.88 -33.04
CA GLU A 195 -15.32 -53.24 -32.54
C GLU A 195 -16.47 -54.16 -33.00
N ARG A 196 -17.73 -53.68 -32.88
CA ARG A 196 -18.89 -54.44 -33.38
C ARG A 196 -18.87 -54.68 -34.89
N ARG A 197 -18.35 -53.73 -35.70
CA ARG A 197 -18.22 -53.91 -37.15
C ARG A 197 -17.12 -54.91 -37.50
N PHE A 198 -16.03 -54.90 -36.74
CA PHE A 198 -14.96 -55.87 -36.89
C PHE A 198 -15.43 -57.30 -36.55
N GLU A 199 -16.18 -57.48 -35.46
CA GLU A 199 -16.80 -58.76 -35.12
C GLU A 199 -17.79 -59.25 -36.21
N GLY A 200 -18.50 -58.33 -36.85
CA GLY A 200 -19.39 -58.61 -37.98
C GLY A 200 -18.68 -58.93 -39.30
N GLY A 201 -17.35 -58.77 -39.36
CA GLY A 201 -16.54 -59.00 -40.57
C GLY A 201 -16.60 -57.87 -41.61
N ASP A 202 -17.25 -56.75 -41.28
CA ASP A 202 -17.44 -55.59 -42.15
C ASP A 202 -16.30 -54.55 -42.05
N ALA A 203 -15.33 -54.76 -41.15
CA ALA A 203 -14.19 -53.87 -40.91
C ALA A 203 -12.87 -54.64 -40.80
N THR A 204 -11.75 -53.95 -41.03
CA THR A 204 -10.39 -54.53 -40.95
C THR A 204 -9.69 -54.18 -39.64
N GLY A 205 -8.74 -55.00 -39.18
CA GLY A 205 -8.12 -54.83 -37.84
C GLY A 205 -7.39 -53.48 -37.64
N ALA A 206 -6.98 -52.81 -38.72
CA ALA A 206 -6.35 -51.48 -38.65
C ALA A 206 -7.33 -50.32 -38.35
N GLU A 207 -8.64 -50.57 -38.34
CA GLU A 207 -9.67 -49.57 -38.00
C GLU A 207 -10.11 -49.64 -36.52
N VAL A 208 -9.61 -50.62 -35.78
CA VAL A 208 -9.95 -50.87 -34.36
C VAL A 208 -8.78 -50.54 -33.42
N ASP A 209 -7.53 -50.61 -33.91
CA ASP A 209 -6.29 -50.18 -33.22
C ASP A 209 -6.07 -48.66 -33.28
#